data_AF-A0A3P1WU91-F1
#
_entry.id   AF-A0A3P1WU91-F1
#
_cell.length_a   1.000
_cell.length_b   1.000
_cell.length_c   1.000
_cell.angle_alpha   90.00
_cell.angle_beta   90.00
_cell.angle_gamma   90.00
#
_symmetry.space_group_name_H-M   'P 1'
#
loop_
_entity.id
_entity.type
_entity.pdbx_description
1 polymer ?
#
loop_
_entity_poly.entity_id
_entity_poly.type
_entity_poly.pdbx_seq_one_letter_code
_entity_poly.pdbx_strand_id
1 'polypeptide(L)'
;MGSDDPLSGVVPAPTGARGGASRRVGGVSDVTAARAREMHERAAEAERRAAELRAQRDDLIRRLRAEDVERWSYGAIAAAVGCSRELVAQVVKRRSPGR
;
A
#
# COMPACT_ATOMS: atom_id res chain seq x y z
N MET A 1 -67.04 10.74 -16.35
CA MET A 1 -67.41 10.08 -15.08
C MET A 1 -66.47 8.89 -14.95
N GLY A 2 -65.32 8.92 -14.28
CA GLY A 2 -64.91 9.68 -13.11
C GLY A 2 -64.98 8.76 -11.89
N SER A 3 -63.95 7.93 -11.67
CA SER A 3 -63.58 7.30 -10.39
C SER A 3 -62.19 6.67 -10.58
N ASP A 4 -61.09 7.40 -10.34
CA ASP A 4 -60.31 7.47 -9.09
C ASP A 4 -59.29 6.31 -8.93
N ASP A 5 -58.05 6.61 -9.32
CA ASP A 5 -56.79 5.97 -8.91
C ASP A 5 -56.31 6.61 -7.58
N PRO A 6 -55.25 6.16 -6.87
CA PRO A 6 -55.00 4.88 -6.21
C PRO A 6 -54.39 5.10 -4.79
N LEU A 7 -54.73 4.35 -3.74
CA LEU A 7 -54.01 4.49 -2.45
C LEU A 7 -53.73 3.17 -1.70
N SER A 8 -52.42 3.00 -1.45
CA SER A 8 -51.83 2.57 -0.19
C SER A 8 -51.99 1.13 0.29
N GLY A 9 -50.93 0.36 0.02
CA GLY A 9 -49.99 0.04 1.10
C GLY A 9 -50.47 -0.98 2.13
N VAL A 10 -50.22 -2.26 1.85
CA VAL A 10 -50.07 -3.27 2.90
C VAL A 10 -48.61 -3.72 2.93
N VAL A 11 -47.80 -3.02 3.74
CA VAL A 11 -46.56 -3.57 4.26
C VAL A 11 -46.93 -4.52 5.40
N PRO A 12 -46.53 -5.80 5.39
CA PRO A 12 -46.62 -6.61 6.59
C PRO A 12 -45.59 -6.07 7.60
N ALA A 13 -46.09 -5.64 8.75
CA ALA A 13 -45.27 -5.26 9.90
C ALA A 13 -44.49 -6.49 10.42
N PRO A 14 -43.16 -6.43 10.61
CA PRO A 14 -42.47 -7.40 11.43
C PRO A 14 -42.84 -7.14 12.91
N THR A 15 -43.76 -7.96 13.42
CA THR A 15 -44.14 -7.95 14.84
C THR A 15 -43.12 -8.73 15.67
N GLY A 16 -42.63 -8.07 16.74
CA GLY A 16 -41.93 -8.67 17.87
C GLY A 16 -40.51 -9.18 17.60
N ALA A 17 -39.49 -8.90 18.37
CA ALA A 17 -39.39 -8.30 19.69
C ALA A 17 -37.95 -7.81 19.85
N ARG A 18 -37.75 -6.77 20.66
CA ARG A 18 -36.43 -6.36 21.15
C ARG A 18 -35.81 -7.52 21.95
N GLY A 19 -35.04 -8.37 21.26
CA GLY A 19 -34.00 -9.18 21.86
C GLY A 19 -32.68 -8.47 21.59
N GLY A 20 -32.20 -7.70 22.57
CA GLY A 20 -30.87 -7.12 22.52
C GLY A 20 -29.81 -8.22 22.45
N ALA A 21 -29.40 -8.57 21.24
CA ALA A 21 -28.19 -9.34 20.97
C ALA A 21 -27.48 -8.79 19.73
N SER A 22 -27.38 -7.46 19.63
CA SER A 22 -26.36 -6.78 18.82
C SER A 22 -24.94 -6.99 19.40
N ARG A 23 -24.64 -8.13 20.02
CA ARG A 23 -23.35 -8.37 20.67
C ARG A 23 -23.16 -9.86 20.90
N ARG A 24 -22.57 -10.52 19.90
CA ARG A 24 -21.52 -11.54 19.97
C ARG A 24 -21.31 -12.23 18.61
N VAL A 25 -21.29 -11.46 17.52
CA VAL A 25 -20.49 -11.85 16.35
C VAL A 25 -19.07 -11.39 16.67
N GLY A 26 -18.44 -12.14 17.55
CA GLY A 26 -17.04 -11.99 17.97
C GLY A 26 -16.44 -13.38 17.84
N GLY A 27 -16.42 -13.89 16.61
CA GLY A 27 -15.98 -15.24 16.29
C GLY A 27 -14.50 -15.26 15.93
N VAL A 28 -13.94 -16.47 15.74
CA VAL A 28 -12.59 -16.66 15.17
C VAL A 28 -12.37 -15.81 13.91
N SER A 29 -13.43 -15.60 13.11
CA SER A 29 -13.41 -14.72 11.93
C SER A 29 -13.04 -13.27 12.26
N ASP A 30 -13.55 -12.68 13.34
CA ASP A 30 -13.21 -11.30 13.74
C ASP A 30 -11.75 -11.18 14.19
N VAL A 31 -11.23 -12.20 14.87
CA VAL A 31 -9.82 -12.30 15.28
C VAL A 31 -8.92 -12.49 14.05
N THR A 32 -9.28 -13.38 13.12
CA THR A 32 -8.55 -13.61 11.88
C THR A 32 -8.55 -12.36 10.99
N ALA A 33 -9.70 -11.69 10.86
CA ALA A 33 -9.80 -10.45 10.11
C ALA A 33 -8.98 -9.32 10.74
N ALA A 34 -8.98 -9.20 12.06
CA ALA A 34 -8.11 -8.25 12.77
C ALA A 34 -6.64 -8.54 12.52
N ARG A 35 -6.23 -9.82 12.58
CA ARG A 35 -4.85 -10.22 12.31
C ARG A 35 -4.43 -9.96 10.85
N ALA A 36 -5.33 -10.17 9.90
CA ALA A 36 -5.08 -9.88 8.49
C ALA A 36 -4.85 -8.37 8.26
N ARG A 37 -5.66 -7.51 8.91
CA ARG A 37 -5.46 -6.05 8.86
C ARG A 37 -4.11 -5.63 9.43
N GLU A 38 -3.73 -6.15 10.59
CA GLU A 38 -2.42 -5.89 11.20
C GLU A 38 -1.27 -6.28 10.25
N MET A 39 -1.35 -7.46 9.61
CA MET A 39 -0.32 -7.89 8.66
C MET A 39 -0.27 -7.00 7.42
N HIS A 40 -1.42 -6.54 6.92
CA HIS A 40 -1.47 -5.60 5.80
C HIS A 40 -0.84 -4.25 6.16
N GLU A 41 -1.13 -3.70 7.35
CA GLU A 41 -0.55 -2.46 7.83
C GLU A 41 0.98 -2.58 7.98
N ARG A 42 1.46 -3.70 8.53
CA ARG A 42 2.90 -3.99 8.66
C ARG A 42 3.59 -4.15 7.31
N ALA A 43 2.95 -4.81 6.34
CA ALA A 43 3.47 -4.92 4.99
C ALA A 43 3.57 -3.54 4.33
N ALA A 44 2.51 -2.73 4.43
CA ALA A 44 2.49 -1.37 3.90
C ALA A 44 3.58 -0.49 4.54
N GLU A 45 3.83 -0.64 5.84
CA GLU A 45 4.92 0.07 6.51
C GLU A 45 6.30 -0.41 6.04
N ALA A 46 6.50 -1.71 5.91
CA ALA A 46 7.74 -2.27 5.38
C ALA A 46 8.00 -1.80 3.94
N GLU A 47 6.96 -1.72 3.11
CA GLU A 47 7.05 -1.19 1.74
C GLU A 47 7.43 0.29 1.71
N ARG A 48 6.85 1.11 2.58
CA ARG A 48 7.23 2.53 2.72
C ARG A 48 8.71 2.67 3.11
N ARG A 49 9.14 1.97 4.16
CA ARG A 49 10.55 1.96 4.59
C ARG A 49 11.49 1.45 3.48
N ALA A 50 11.09 0.40 2.77
CA ALA A 50 11.86 -0.13 1.65
C ALA A 50 11.93 0.88 0.48
N ALA A 51 10.90 1.69 0.24
CA ALA A 51 10.94 2.77 -0.75
C ALA A 51 11.91 3.88 -0.33
N GLU A 52 11.87 4.31 0.93
CA GLU A 52 12.79 5.32 1.47
C GLU A 52 14.25 4.85 1.40
N LEU A 53 14.54 3.61 1.80
CA LEU A 53 15.90 3.05 1.72
C LEU A 53 16.40 2.94 0.28
N ARG A 54 15.52 2.57 -0.67
CA ARG A 54 15.87 2.56 -2.10
C ARG A 54 16.18 3.96 -2.61
N ALA A 55 15.40 4.97 -2.23
CA ALA A 55 15.66 6.36 -2.60
C ALA A 55 17.01 6.84 -2.05
N GLN A 56 17.31 6.56 -0.78
CA GLN A 56 18.59 6.89 -0.16
C GLN A 56 19.77 6.21 -0.86
N ARG A 57 19.66 4.91 -1.17
CA ARG A 57 20.67 4.18 -1.96
C ARG A 57 20.88 4.85 -3.32
N ASP A 58 19.80 5.20 -3.99
CA ASP A 58 19.86 5.78 -5.34
C ASP A 58 20.55 7.15 -5.33
N ASP A 59 20.32 7.96 -4.30
CA ASP A 59 21.04 9.22 -4.09
C ASP A 59 22.54 9.02 -3.81
N LEU A 60 22.90 8.01 -3.00
CA LEU A 60 24.30 7.67 -2.75
C LEU A 60 25.01 7.20 -4.03
N ILE A 61 24.35 6.37 -4.85
CA ILE A 61 24.87 5.94 -6.15
C ILE A 61 25.17 7.15 -7.05
N ARG A 62 24.24 8.11 -7.10
CA ARG A 62 24.45 9.34 -7.89
C ARG A 62 25.60 10.18 -7.36
N ARG A 63 25.74 10.31 -6.03
CA ARG A 63 26.85 11.05 -5.41
C ARG A 63 28.20 10.41 -5.71
N LEU A 64 28.33 9.09 -5.53
CA LEU A 64 29.56 8.37 -5.87
C LEU A 64 29.94 8.59 -7.34
N ARG A 65 28.96 8.50 -8.24
CA ARG A 65 29.18 8.72 -9.67
C ARG A 65 29.61 10.17 -9.98
N ALA A 66 29.10 11.15 -9.24
CA ALA A 66 29.44 12.57 -9.43
C ALA A 66 30.79 12.96 -8.81
N GLU A 67 31.22 12.27 -7.76
CA GLU A 67 32.47 12.55 -7.04
C GLU A 67 33.71 12.26 -7.91
N ASP A 68 33.77 11.08 -8.53
CA ASP A 68 34.87 10.71 -9.42
C ASP A 68 34.39 9.69 -10.45
N VAL A 69 34.16 10.15 -11.67
CA VAL A 69 33.59 9.35 -12.76
C VAL A 69 34.54 8.25 -13.24
N GLU A 70 35.86 8.50 -13.15
CA GLU A 70 36.92 7.58 -13.60
C GLU A 70 37.12 6.46 -12.56
N ARG A 71 37.18 6.82 -11.27
CA ARG A 71 37.28 5.84 -10.18
C ARG A 71 35.98 5.06 -10.00
N TRP A 72 34.84 5.73 -9.99
CA TRP A 72 33.52 5.12 -9.74
C TRP A 72 32.82 4.74 -11.04
N SER A 73 33.38 3.76 -11.76
CA SER A 73 32.70 3.13 -12.89
C SER A 73 31.40 2.43 -12.47
N TYR A 74 30.47 2.21 -13.40
CA TYR A 74 29.23 1.49 -13.12
C TYR A 74 29.46 0.12 -12.47
N GLY A 75 30.51 -0.59 -12.90
CA GLY A 75 30.89 -1.89 -12.32
C GLY A 75 31.48 -1.77 -10.92
N ALA A 76 32.30 -0.74 -10.67
CA ALA A 76 32.89 -0.50 -9.35
C ALA A 76 31.82 -0.16 -8.30
N ILE A 77 30.84 0.67 -8.65
CA ILE A 77 29.71 0.98 -7.76
C ILE A 77 28.87 -0.28 -7.49
N ALA A 78 28.55 -1.05 -8.52
CA ALA A 78 27.79 -2.28 -8.39
C ALA A 78 28.46 -3.28 -7.43
N ALA A 79 29.78 -3.48 -7.56
CA ALA A 79 30.56 -4.34 -6.69
C ALA A 79 30.59 -3.83 -5.24
N ALA A 80 30.76 -2.53 -5.03
CA ALA A 80 30.80 -1.93 -3.69
C ALA A 80 29.45 -1.97 -2.96
N VAL A 81 28.35 -1.77 -3.69
CA VAL A 81 26.99 -1.74 -3.12
C VAL A 81 26.38 -3.14 -3.02
N GLY A 82 26.92 -4.12 -3.75
CA GLY A 82 26.35 -5.47 -3.82
C GLY A 82 25.08 -5.54 -4.67
N CYS A 83 25.00 -4.73 -5.72
CA CYS A 83 23.85 -4.66 -6.62
C CYS A 83 24.25 -4.86 -8.08
N SER A 84 23.27 -5.00 -8.97
CA SER A 84 23.56 -5.23 -10.38
C SER A 84 24.03 -3.95 -11.07
N ARG A 85 24.90 -4.09 -12.08
CA ARG A 85 25.39 -2.96 -12.89
C ARG A 85 24.24 -2.25 -13.61
N GLU A 86 23.23 -3.02 -14.03
CA GLU A 86 22.04 -2.53 -14.70
C GLU A 86 21.22 -1.62 -13.79
N LEU A 87 21.13 -1.94 -12.49
CA LEU A 87 20.48 -1.08 -11.51
C LEU A 87 21.23 0.25 -11.39
N VAL A 88 22.56 0.22 -11.24
CA VAL A 88 23.37 1.45 -11.15
C VAL A 88 23.17 2.32 -12.40
N ALA A 89 23.21 1.71 -13.59
CA ALA A 89 22.98 2.42 -14.84
C ALA A 89 21.58 3.05 -14.89
N GLN A 90 20.54 2.33 -14.46
CA GLN A 90 19.19 2.86 -14.38
C GLN A 90 19.10 4.04 -13.40
N VAL A 91 19.69 3.93 -12.21
CA VAL A 91 19.65 4.99 -11.19
C VAL A 91 20.35 6.26 -11.66
N VAL A 92 21.52 6.12 -12.30
CA VAL A 92 22.28 7.25 -12.84
C VAL A 92 21.55 7.88 -14.04
N LYS A 93 20.93 7.07 -14.91
CA LYS A 93 20.18 7.56 -16.08
C LYS A 93 18.85 8.20 -15.70
N ARG A 94 18.17 7.68 -14.69
CA ARG A 94 16.95 8.28 -14.11
C ARG A 94 17.37 9.52 -13.32
N ARG A 95 17.62 10.62 -14.04
CA ARG A 95 17.56 11.96 -13.46
C ARG A 95 16.17 12.06 -12.83
N SER A 96 16.08 12.27 -11.52
CA SER A 96 14.81 12.44 -10.81
C SER A 96 13.87 13.26 -11.69
N PRO A 97 12.59 12.87 -11.88
CA PRO A 97 11.65 13.78 -12.52
C PRO A 97 11.75 15.09 -11.75
N GLY A 98 12.19 16.14 -12.44
CA GLY A 98 12.25 17.46 -11.86
C GLY A 98 10.81 17.89 -11.58
N ARG A 99 10.52 18.15 -10.29
CA ARG A 99 9.23 18.52 -9.69
C ARG A 99 8.30 17.36 -9.37
#